data_AF-A0A6U1Z9K7-F1
#
_entry.id   AF-A0A6U1Z9K7-F1
#
_cell.length_a   1.000
_cell.length_b   1.000
_cell.length_c   1.000
_cell.angle_alpha   90.00
_cell.angle_beta   90.00
_cell.angle_gamma   90.00
#
_symmetry.space_group_name_H-M   'P 1'
#
loop_
_entity.id
_entity.type
_entity.pdbx_description
1 polymer ?
#
loop_
_entity_poly.entity_id
_entity_poly.type
_entity_poly.pdbx_seq_one_letter_code
_entity_poly.pdbx_strand_id
1 'polypeptide(L)'
;LKGTVIRCAEDSPDMYASIDAVSDRLARKLKRYKERRLDGWHGGPHIGENMAEVLDSLDTVEEATTDVEAVAAAEDFVDPEAPKVTKIKSYDLSRAVSLQEAIFALDYIDHDFYVFRNEEDNQINVVYKRNAGGVGLIQPAGEE
;
A
#
# COMPACT_ATOMS: atom_id res chain seq x y z
N LEU A 1 -6.97 6.12 -10.57
CA LEU A 1 -6.20 5.42 -9.51
C LEU A 1 -4.67 5.58 -9.63
N LYS A 2 -4.13 6.45 -10.50
CA LYS A 2 -2.68 6.50 -10.73
C LYS A 2 -1.95 7.11 -9.53
N GLY A 3 -1.21 6.27 -8.77
CA GLY A 3 -0.27 6.70 -7.74
C GLY A 3 -0.47 6.06 -6.35
N THR A 4 -1.67 5.58 -6.00
CA THR A 4 -1.92 4.99 -4.67
C THR A 4 -1.80 3.47 -4.73
N VAL A 5 -0.83 2.91 -4.00
CA VAL A 5 -0.63 1.46 -3.90
C VAL A 5 -1.40 0.92 -2.70
N ILE A 6 -2.38 0.04 -2.95
CA ILE A 6 -3.14 -0.66 -1.91
C ILE A 6 -2.60 -2.09 -1.84
N ARG A 7 -2.22 -2.55 -0.65
CA ARG A 7 -1.70 -3.91 -0.44
C ARG A 7 -2.63 -4.70 0.49
N CYS A 8 -2.86 -5.97 0.17
CA CYS A 8 -3.55 -6.94 1.02
C CYS A 8 -2.74 -8.24 1.02
N ALA A 9 -2.61 -8.86 2.18
CA ALA A 9 -2.01 -10.18 2.34
C ALA A 9 -2.91 -10.98 3.27
N GLU A 10 -3.20 -12.23 2.90
CA GLU A 10 -3.99 -13.17 3.68
C GLU A 10 -3.28 -14.53 3.64
N ASP A 11 -3.43 -15.30 4.72
CA ASP A 11 -2.92 -16.67 4.83
C ASP A 11 -4.09 -17.57 5.19
N SER A 12 -4.30 -18.64 4.42
CA SER A 12 -5.35 -19.61 4.67
C SER A 12 -4.90 -21.00 4.18
N PRO A 13 -5.42 -22.08 4.77
CA PRO A 13 -4.99 -23.45 4.45
C PRO A 13 -5.46 -23.94 3.08
N ASP A 14 -6.46 -23.28 2.47
CA ASP A 14 -6.99 -23.59 1.15
C ASP A 14 -6.78 -22.39 0.20
N MET A 15 -6.42 -22.69 -1.05
CA MET A 15 -6.14 -21.71 -2.08
C MET A 15 -7.38 -20.89 -2.43
N TYR A 16 -8.53 -21.55 -2.60
CA TYR A 16 -9.78 -20.86 -2.96
C TYR A 16 -10.24 -19.94 -1.81
N ALA A 17 -10.18 -20.44 -0.57
CA ALA A 17 -10.45 -19.62 0.60
C ALA A 17 -9.53 -18.38 0.71
N SER A 18 -8.26 -18.51 0.33
CA SER A 18 -7.31 -17.38 0.32
C SER A 18 -7.71 -16.31 -0.70
N ILE A 19 -8.14 -16.73 -1.89
CA ILE A 19 -8.55 -15.81 -2.97
C ILE A 19 -9.81 -15.05 -2.55
N ASP A 20 -10.81 -15.77 -2.06
CA ASP A 20 -12.07 -15.18 -1.60
C ASP A 20 -11.82 -14.19 -0.45
N ALA A 21 -11.04 -14.59 0.55
CA ALA A 21 -10.72 -13.73 1.70
C ALA A 21 -9.93 -12.47 1.29
N VAL A 22 -8.94 -12.58 0.39
CA VAL A 22 -8.21 -11.41 -0.14
C VAL A 22 -9.15 -10.51 -0.95
N SER A 23 -10.04 -11.08 -1.76
CA SER A 23 -10.99 -10.32 -2.58
C SER A 23 -11.93 -9.49 -1.71
N ASP A 24 -12.50 -10.08 -0.65
CA ASP A 24 -13.37 -9.41 0.31
C ASP A 24 -12.64 -8.31 1.09
N ARG A 25 -11.39 -8.58 1.48
CA ARG A 25 -10.56 -7.61 2.19
C ARG A 25 -10.21 -6.43 1.28
N LEU A 26 -9.84 -6.69 0.02
CA LEU A 26 -9.53 -5.68 -0.97
C LEU A 26 -10.76 -4.84 -1.30
N ALA A 27 -11.92 -5.46 -1.52
CA ALA A 27 -13.20 -4.78 -1.75
C ALA A 27 -13.53 -3.83 -0.60
N ARG A 28 -13.37 -4.26 0.65
CA ARG A 28 -13.56 -3.42 1.85
C ARG A 28 -12.56 -2.26 1.93
N LYS A 29 -11.29 -2.48 1.56
CA LYS A 29 -10.28 -1.40 1.51
C LYS A 29 -10.62 -0.37 0.43
N LEU A 30 -11.00 -0.84 -0.76
CA LEU A 30 -11.39 0.01 -1.89
C LEU A 30 -12.66 0.81 -1.59
N LYS A 31 -13.67 0.19 -0.96
CA LYS A 31 -14.89 0.87 -0.55
C LYS A 31 -14.59 2.02 0.42
N ARG A 32 -13.83 1.76 1.49
CA ARG A 32 -13.41 2.80 2.45
C ARG A 32 -12.56 3.90 1.82
N TYR A 33 -11.67 3.52 0.89
CA TYR A 33 -10.88 4.48 0.13
C TYR A 33 -11.77 5.37 -0.75
N LYS A 34 -12.73 4.77 -1.46
CA LYS A 34 -13.69 5.48 -2.32
C LYS A 34 -14.58 6.43 -1.51
N GLU A 35 -15.17 5.94 -0.41
CA GLU A 35 -16.02 6.74 0.49
C GLU A 35 -15.26 7.95 1.01
N ARG A 36 -14.09 7.77 1.63
CA ARG A 36 -13.31 8.91 2.14
C ARG A 36 -12.81 9.86 1.04
N ARG A 37 -12.48 9.35 -0.15
CA ARG A 37 -12.09 10.19 -1.29
C ARG A 37 -13.26 11.02 -1.81
N LEU A 38 -14.46 10.45 -1.78
CA LEU A 38 -15.69 11.13 -2.17
C LEU A 38 -16.11 12.16 -1.13
N ASP A 39 -15.90 11.85 0.15
CA ASP A 39 -16.39 12.64 1.28
C ASP A 39 -15.50 13.85 1.65
N GLY A 40 -14.29 14.01 1.10
CA GLY A 40 -13.37 14.98 1.72
C GLY A 40 -12.15 15.51 0.97
N TRP A 41 -12.09 15.56 -0.37
CA TRP A 41 -10.92 16.20 -1.01
C TRP A 41 -11.18 17.41 -1.90
N HIS A 42 -12.34 17.64 -2.53
CA HIS A 42 -12.58 18.92 -3.23
C HIS A 42 -13.97 19.45 -2.88
N GLY A 43 -14.03 20.61 -2.23
CA GLY A 43 -15.29 21.32 -2.01
C GLY A 43 -15.98 21.58 -3.34
N GLY A 44 -17.14 20.94 -3.54
CA GLY A 44 -18.02 21.15 -4.68
C GLY A 44 -19.09 20.06 -4.75
N PRO A 45 -20.39 20.41 -4.90
CA PRO A 45 -21.45 19.43 -5.08
C PRO A 45 -21.39 18.86 -6.50
N HIS A 46 -21.90 17.64 -6.67
CA HIS A 46 -22.04 16.87 -7.93
C HIS A 46 -20.81 16.07 -8.36
N ILE A 47 -20.79 14.78 -8.03
CA ILE A 47 -20.47 13.64 -8.92
C ILE A 47 -21.16 12.42 -8.29
N GLY A 48 -22.49 12.49 -8.26
CA GLY A 48 -23.34 11.35 -7.99
C GLY A 48 -24.16 11.13 -9.24
N GLU A 49 -23.59 10.42 -10.22
CA GLU A 49 -24.29 9.76 -11.33
C GLU A 49 -23.22 9.19 -12.28
N ASN A 50 -23.43 7.94 -12.73
CA ASN A 50 -22.63 7.20 -13.72
C ASN A 50 -21.37 6.49 -13.20
N MET A 51 -21.55 5.49 -12.34
CA MET A 51 -20.57 4.39 -12.22
C MET A 51 -21.21 3.03 -11.90
N ALA A 52 -22.51 2.88 -12.21
CA ALA A 52 -23.21 1.61 -12.14
C ALA A 52 -23.13 0.83 -13.47
N GLU A 53 -22.89 1.51 -14.60
CA GLU A 53 -22.90 0.89 -15.95
C GLU A 53 -21.57 0.26 -16.38
N VAL A 54 -20.46 0.52 -15.68
CA VAL A 54 -19.13 0.00 -16.06
C VAL A 54 -18.83 -1.35 -15.38
N LEU A 55 -19.70 -1.78 -14.46
CA LEU A 55 -19.55 -3.03 -13.70
C LEU A 55 -20.23 -4.24 -14.38
N ASP A 56 -20.96 -4.04 -15.49
CA ASP A 56 -21.83 -5.06 -16.09
C ASP A 56 -21.33 -5.59 -17.46
N SER A 57 -20.07 -5.34 -17.85
CA SER A 57 -19.59 -5.65 -19.21
C SER A 57 -18.33 -6.53 -19.33
N LEU A 58 -17.92 -7.23 -18.27
CA LEU A 58 -16.74 -8.11 -18.32
C LEU A 58 -17.04 -9.48 -17.70
N ASP A 59 -17.87 -10.26 -18.39
CA ASP A 59 -18.15 -11.65 -18.07
C ASP A 59 -18.14 -12.49 -19.37
N THR A 60 -16.94 -12.85 -19.87
CA THR A 60 -16.76 -13.81 -21.00
C THR A 60 -15.34 -14.44 -21.01
N VAL A 61 -15.29 -15.68 -20.51
CA VAL A 61 -14.42 -16.88 -20.78
C VAL A 61 -12.91 -16.82 -21.09
N GLU A 62 -12.22 -17.76 -20.42
CA GLU A 62 -11.29 -18.82 -20.90
C GLU A 62 -9.80 -18.86 -20.44
N GLU A 63 -9.39 -20.08 -20.09
CA GLU A 63 -8.13 -20.57 -19.53
C GLU A 63 -6.90 -20.38 -20.45
N ALA A 64 -5.71 -20.19 -19.85
CA ALA A 64 -4.48 -20.85 -20.31
C ALA A 64 -3.37 -20.76 -19.25
N THR A 65 -2.69 -21.89 -19.09
CA THR A 65 -1.56 -22.23 -18.22
C THR A 65 -0.27 -21.46 -18.53
N THR A 66 0.68 -21.38 -17.58
CA THR A 66 2.12 -21.72 -17.73
C THR A 66 2.87 -21.50 -16.40
N ASP A 67 3.57 -22.55 -15.95
CA ASP A 67 4.49 -22.61 -14.82
C ASP A 67 5.78 -21.80 -15.02
N VAL A 68 6.32 -21.17 -13.96
CA VAL A 68 7.73 -20.76 -13.93
C VAL A 68 8.36 -21.13 -12.59
N GLU A 69 9.31 -22.06 -12.68
CA GLU A 69 10.11 -22.66 -11.63
C GLU A 69 11.03 -21.67 -10.90
N ALA A 70 11.24 -21.96 -9.62
CA ALA A 70 12.14 -21.28 -8.71
C ALA A 70 13.61 -21.50 -9.08
N VAL A 71 14.40 -20.43 -9.08
CA VAL A 71 15.86 -20.49 -9.18
C VAL A 71 16.46 -19.91 -7.91
N ALA A 72 17.03 -20.76 -7.05
CA ALA A 72 17.95 -20.34 -6.00
C ALA A 72 18.82 -21.51 -5.53
N ALA A 73 20.09 -21.52 -5.92
CA ALA A 73 21.18 -22.14 -5.16
C ALA A 73 22.55 -21.65 -5.69
N ALA A 74 23.04 -20.55 -5.13
CA ALA A 74 24.46 -20.22 -5.11
C ALA A 74 24.80 -19.93 -3.65
N GLU A 75 25.44 -20.90 -3.01
CA GLU A 75 25.91 -20.81 -1.64
C GLU A 75 27.23 -20.03 -1.61
N ASP A 76 27.12 -18.72 -1.34
CA ASP A 76 28.27 -17.95 -0.87
C ASP A 76 28.35 -18.05 0.66
N PHE A 77 29.49 -18.55 1.14
CA PHE A 77 29.88 -18.58 2.54
C PHE A 77 29.87 -17.15 3.12
N VAL A 78 28.83 -16.80 3.86
CA VAL A 78 28.71 -15.54 4.60
C VAL A 78 28.77 -15.84 6.10
N ASP A 79 29.66 -15.13 6.78
CA ASP A 79 29.87 -15.15 8.22
C ASP A 79 28.52 -15.08 8.99
N PRO A 80 28.18 -16.08 9.84
CA PRO A 80 26.83 -16.20 10.43
C PRO A 80 26.46 -15.07 11.41
N GLU A 81 27.42 -14.24 11.84
CA GLU A 81 27.19 -13.12 12.76
C GLU A 81 27.08 -11.75 12.08
N ALA A 82 27.30 -11.65 10.78
CA ALA A 82 27.18 -10.36 10.09
C ALA A 82 25.70 -9.98 9.92
N PRO A 83 25.29 -8.73 10.22
CA PRO A 83 23.93 -8.27 9.97
C PRO A 83 23.64 -8.29 8.47
N LYS A 84 22.95 -9.34 8.02
CA LYS A 84 22.56 -9.53 6.61
C LYS A 84 21.30 -8.71 6.32
N VAL A 85 21.38 -7.80 5.36
CA VAL A 85 20.21 -7.07 4.86
C VAL A 85 19.31 -8.05 4.09
N THR A 86 18.23 -8.50 4.71
CA THR A 86 17.32 -9.51 4.12
C THR A 86 16.40 -8.93 3.04
N LYS A 87 16.09 -7.62 3.09
CA LYS A 87 15.14 -6.99 2.17
C LYS A 87 15.43 -5.51 1.96
N ILE A 88 15.55 -5.10 0.71
CA ILE A 88 15.66 -3.69 0.31
C ILE A 88 14.35 -3.30 -0.36
N LYS A 89 13.74 -2.19 0.07
CA LYS A 89 12.54 -1.61 -0.57
C LYS A 89 12.84 -0.16 -0.96
N SER A 90 12.85 0.09 -2.25
CA SER A 90 12.91 1.44 -2.81
C SER A 90 11.49 2.02 -2.89
N TYR A 91 11.32 3.25 -2.42
CA TYR A 91 10.08 4.02 -2.56
C TYR A 91 10.35 5.24 -3.43
N ASP A 92 9.42 5.54 -4.33
CA ASP A 92 9.48 6.76 -5.13
C ASP A 92 9.00 7.94 -4.27
N LEU A 93 9.92 8.85 -3.96
CA LEU A 93 9.69 10.06 -3.15
C LEU A 93 9.57 11.33 -4.02
N SER A 94 9.37 11.17 -5.33
CA SER A 94 9.25 12.29 -6.27
C SER A 94 8.07 13.22 -5.97
N ARG A 95 6.96 12.66 -5.48
CA ARG A 95 5.78 13.41 -5.09
C ARG A 95 5.88 13.85 -3.62
N ALA A 96 5.81 15.15 -3.39
CA ALA A 96 5.59 15.68 -2.06
C ALA A 96 4.14 15.42 -1.62
N VAL A 97 3.97 15.03 -0.36
CA VAL A 97 2.74 14.52 0.21
C VAL A 97 2.52 15.20 1.56
N SER A 98 1.29 15.62 1.85
CA SER A 98 0.94 16.22 3.13
C SER A 98 0.94 15.19 4.26
N LEU A 99 1.10 15.64 5.52
CA LEU A 99 1.08 14.73 6.68
C LEU A 99 -0.20 13.89 6.74
N GLN A 100 -1.36 14.48 6.44
CA GLN A 100 -2.64 13.77 6.47
C GLN A 100 -2.71 12.70 5.37
N GLU A 101 -2.20 13.00 4.18
CA GLU A 101 -2.13 12.02 3.08
C GLU A 101 -1.16 10.88 3.41
N ALA A 102 -0.06 11.17 4.11
CA ALA A 102 0.88 10.16 4.59
C ALA A 102 0.27 9.23 5.65
N ILE A 103 -0.48 9.78 6.61
CA ILE A 103 -1.24 9.00 7.60
C ILE A 103 -2.25 8.11 6.89
N PHE A 104 -2.94 8.66 5.90
CA PHE A 104 -3.88 7.90 5.09
C PHE A 104 -3.16 6.76 4.36
N ALA A 105 -2.04 7.01 3.70
CA ALA A 105 -1.27 5.98 3.00
C ALA A 105 -0.81 4.85 3.95
N LEU A 106 -0.43 5.18 5.19
CA LEU A 106 -0.04 4.21 6.23
C LEU A 106 -1.17 3.22 6.59
N ASP A 107 -2.44 3.59 6.43
CA ASP A 107 -3.58 2.69 6.68
C ASP A 107 -3.78 1.66 5.56
N TYR A 108 -3.36 1.97 4.33
CA TYR A 108 -3.57 1.12 3.16
C TYR A 108 -2.33 0.37 2.71
N ILE A 109 -1.16 0.77 3.21
CA ILE A 109 0.10 0.04 3.08
C ILE A 109 0.18 -1.00 4.19
N ASP A 110 0.68 -2.18 3.85
CA ASP A 110 0.83 -3.31 4.77
C ASP A 110 2.11 -3.21 5.62
N HIS A 111 2.47 -2.00 6.07
CA HIS A 111 3.67 -1.71 6.87
C HIS A 111 3.36 -0.77 8.03
N ASP A 112 4.15 -0.87 9.08
CA ASP A 112 3.98 -0.05 10.28
C ASP A 112 4.57 1.36 10.13
N PHE A 113 5.26 1.62 9.01
CA PHE A 113 5.82 2.93 8.70
C PHE A 113 5.61 3.29 7.22
N TYR A 114 5.56 4.59 6.97
CA TYR A 114 5.46 5.19 5.65
C TYR A 114 6.45 6.33 5.51
N VAL A 115 7.35 6.22 4.54
CA VAL A 115 8.35 7.25 4.21
C VAL A 115 7.79 8.11 3.10
N PHE A 116 7.82 9.43 3.28
CA PHE A 116 7.31 10.40 2.32
C PHE A 116 8.13 11.68 2.36
N ARG A 117 8.02 12.48 1.30
CA ARG A 117 8.57 13.83 1.28
C ARG A 117 7.47 14.80 1.73
N ASN A 118 7.72 15.57 2.79
CA ASN A 118 6.77 16.56 3.29
C ASN A 118 6.59 17.68 2.26
N GLU A 119 5.34 18.12 2.05
CA GLU A 119 5.02 19.25 1.18
C GLU A 119 5.52 20.59 1.72
N GLU A 120 5.53 20.76 3.04
CA GLU A 120 5.93 22.01 3.70
C GLU A 120 7.46 22.16 3.73
N ASP A 121 8.16 21.18 4.30
CA ASP A 121 9.60 21.26 4.52
C ASP A 121 10.44 20.71 3.36
N ASN A 122 9.81 20.04 2.40
CA ASN A 122 10.48 19.28 1.34
C ASN A 122 11.47 18.20 1.84
N GLN A 123 11.49 17.93 3.15
CA GLN A 123 12.33 16.94 3.81
C GLN A 123 11.68 15.55 3.81
N ILE A 124 12.51 14.51 3.98
CA ILE A 124 12.04 13.13 4.07
C ILE A 124 11.57 12.87 5.50
N ASN A 125 10.28 12.60 5.66
CA ASN A 125 9.65 12.29 6.93
C ASN A 125 9.16 10.84 6.93
N VAL A 126 9.08 10.26 8.13
CA VAL A 126 8.55 8.90 8.34
C VAL A 126 7.41 8.95 9.33
N VAL A 127 6.22 8.52 8.91
CA VAL A 127 5.06 8.32 9.78
C VAL A 127 5.00 6.85 10.16
N TYR A 128 4.73 6.52 11.42
CA TYR A 128 4.65 5.12 11.88
C TYR A 128 3.55 4.88 12.92
N LYS A 129 3.10 3.63 13.04
CA LYS A 129 2.12 3.20 14.06
C LYS A 129 2.84 2.94 15.38
N ARG A 130 2.36 3.53 16.48
CA ARG A 130 2.91 3.26 17.82
C ARG A 130 2.25 2.02 18.42
N ASN A 131 3.05 1.21 19.11
CA ASN A 131 2.56 0.02 19.84
C ASN A 131 1.55 0.39 20.95
N ALA A 132 1.69 1.58 21.53
CA ALA A 132 0.78 2.11 22.56
C ALA A 132 -0.49 2.77 21.99
N GLY A 133 -0.72 2.67 20.67
CA GLY A 133 -1.77 3.39 19.96
C GLY A 133 -1.34 4.79 19.52
N GLY A 134 -1.96 5.27 18.44
CA GLY A 134 -1.65 6.56 17.83
C GLY A 134 -0.55 6.49 16.77
N VAL A 135 -0.29 7.65 16.18
CA VAL A 135 0.64 7.82 15.06
C VAL A 135 1.85 8.63 15.52
N GLY A 136 3.05 8.15 15.20
CA GLY A 136 4.31 8.85 15.41
C GLY A 136 4.83 9.46 14.11
N LEU A 137 5.56 10.57 14.23
CA LEU A 137 6.25 11.26 13.13
C LEU A 137 7.74 11.33 13.46
N ILE A 138 8.58 10.91 12.53
CA ILE A 138 10.03 11.09 12.55
C ILE A 138 10.36 12.13 11.49
N GLN A 139 10.97 13.22 11.91
CA GLN A 139 11.45 14.30 11.06
C GLN A 139 12.96 14.41 11.24
N PRO A 140 13.74 14.63 10.16
CA PRO A 140 15.14 14.95 10.29
C PRO A 140 15.27 16.28 11.03
N ALA A 141 16.01 16.29 12.14
CA ALA A 141 16.44 17.54 12.74
C ALA A 141 17.42 18.17 11.74
N GLY A 142 17.03 19.30 11.13
CA GLY A 142 17.95 20.07 10.31
C GLY A 142 19.15 20.49 11.16
N GLU A 143 20.36 20.27 10.64
CA GLU A 143 21.54 20.97 11.15
C GLU A 143 21.32 22.47 10.84
N GLU A 144 21.09 23.28 11.87
CA GLU A 144 21.31 24.73 11.80
C GLU A 144 22.80 25.06 11.83
#